data_AF-S4MEP6-F1
#
_entry.id   AF-S4MEP6-F1
#
_cell.length_a   1.000
_cell.length_b   1.000
_cell.length_c   1.000
_cell.angle_alpha   90.00
_cell.angle_beta   90.00
_cell.angle_gamma   90.00
#
_symmetry.space_group_name_H-M   'P 1'
#
loop_
_entity.id
_entity.type
_entity.pdbx_description
1 polymer ?
#
loop_
_entity_poly.entity_id
_entity_poly.type
_entity_poly.pdbx_seq_one_letter_code
_entity_poly.pdbx_strand_id
1 'polypeptide(L)' 'MVPTKNSFDLARRLPNADVVVYPDAGHGGIFQYHEQFVAEALDFLQR' A
#
# COMPACT_ATOMS: atom_id res chain seq x y z
N MET A 1 4.92 2.50 -15.03
CA MET A 1 4.34 3.01 -13.77
C MET A 1 2.84 2.75 -13.73
N VAL A 2 2.31 2.27 -12.61
CA VAL A 2 0.87 1.96 -12.43
C VAL A 2 0.19 3.14 -11.71
N PRO A 3 -0.97 3.64 -12.17
CA PRO A 3 -1.67 4.74 -11.51
C PRO A 3 -2.19 4.39 -10.11
N THR A 4 -2.03 5.30 -9.13
CA THR A 4 -2.54 5.15 -7.75
C THR A 4 -4.05 4.88 -7.70
N LYS A 5 -4.82 5.46 -8.63
CA LYS A 5 -6.27 5.24 -8.73
C LYS A 5 -6.66 3.76 -8.85
N ASN A 6 -5.79 2.93 -9.42
CA ASN A 6 -6.06 1.50 -9.58
C ASN A 6 -6.13 0.79 -8.22
N SER A 7 -5.33 1.19 -7.21
CA SER A 7 -5.40 0.62 -5.87
C SER A 7 -6.75 0.87 -5.20
N PHE A 8 -7.30 2.08 -5.35
CA PHE A 8 -8.65 2.40 -4.84
C PHE A 8 -9.76 1.69 -5.61
N ASP A 9 -9.57 1.41 -6.90
CA ASP A 9 -10.51 0.59 -7.66
C ASP A 9 -10.51 -0.88 -7.21
N LEU A 10 -9.33 -1.44 -6.92
CA LEU A 10 -9.21 -2.77 -6.34
C LEU A 10 -9.86 -2.86 -4.96
N ALA A 11 -9.63 -1.88 -4.08
CA ALA A 11 -10.23 -1.86 -2.74
C ALA A 11 -11.76 -1.83 -2.76
N ARG A 12 -12.37 -1.17 -3.76
CA ARG A 12 -13.82 -1.21 -3.95
C ARG A 12 -14.35 -2.60 -4.35
N ARG A 13 -13.50 -3.46 -4.91
CA ARG A 13 -13.86 -4.82 -5.40
C ARG A 13 -13.44 -5.93 -4.43
N LEU A 14 -12.56 -5.63 -3.47
CA LEU A 14 -11.99 -6.58 -2.52
C LEU A 14 -12.46 -6.19 -1.10
N PRO A 15 -13.48 -6.86 -0.53
CA PRO A 15 -14.19 -6.38 0.67
C PRO A 15 -13.35 -6.32 1.95
N ASN A 16 -12.18 -6.99 1.97
CA ASN A 16 -11.27 -7.01 3.13
C ASN A 16 -9.90 -6.40 2.78
N ALA A 17 -9.83 -5.53 1.77
CA ALA A 17 -8.58 -4.91 1.36
C ALA A 17 -8.26 -3.65 2.16
N ASP A 18 -7.01 -3.52 2.58
CA ASP A 18 -6.42 -2.27 3.04
C ASP A 18 -5.72 -1.55 1.89
N VAL A 19 -5.73 -0.22 1.92
CA VAL A 19 -4.96 0.63 1.00
C VAL A 19 -4.12 1.61 1.79
N VAL A 20 -2.80 1.52 1.63
CA VAL A 20 -1.86 2.52 2.08
C VAL A 20 -1.26 3.23 0.87
N VAL A 21 -1.17 4.56 0.94
CA VAL A 21 -0.54 5.40 -0.08
C VAL A 21 0.58 6.21 0.57
N TYR A 22 1.82 5.95 0.15
CA TYR A 22 2.96 6.77 0.57
C TYR A 22 3.02 8.05 -0.27
N PRO A 23 2.94 9.25 0.36
CA PRO A 23 3.00 10.52 -0.36
C PRO A 23 4.39 10.74 -0.98
N ASP A 24 4.44 11.43 -2.12
CA ASP A 24 5.69 11.75 -2.83
C ASP A 24 6.59 10.52 -3.15
N ALA A 25 5.97 9.35 -3.28
CA ALA A 25 6.64 8.10 -3.58
C ALA A 25 6.54 7.71 -5.06
N GLY A 26 7.62 7.12 -5.59
CA GLY A 26 7.70 6.59 -6.95
C GLY A 26 7.40 5.08 -7.02
N HIS A 27 7.89 4.40 -8.06
CA HIS A 27 7.70 2.96 -8.21
C HIS A 27 8.22 2.14 -7.02
N GLY A 28 9.36 2.58 -6.49
CA GLY A 28 10.04 1.98 -5.35
C GLY A 28 9.60 2.57 -4.01
N GLY A 29 8.33 2.99 -3.87
CA GLY A 29 7.85 3.64 -2.65
C GLY A 29 8.11 2.84 -1.37
N ILE A 30 8.12 1.51 -1.45
CA ILE A 30 8.47 0.63 -0.34
C ILE A 30 9.92 0.79 0.15
N PHE A 31 10.85 1.25 -0.70
CA PHE A 31 12.23 1.53 -0.31
C PHE A 31 12.37 2.96 0.25
N GLN A 32 11.57 3.88 -0.27
CA GLN A 32 11.53 5.27 0.21
C GLN A 32 10.90 5.36 1.61
N TYR A 33 9.90 4.52 1.89
CA TYR A 33 9.17 4.45 3.16
C TYR A 33 9.31 3.08 3.85
N HIS A 34 10.52 2.50 3.81
CA HIS A 34 10.75 1.11 4.24
C HIS A 34 10.38 0.82 5.70
N GLU A 35 10.61 1.73 6.64
CA GLU A 35 10.23 1.51 8.04
C GLU A 35 8.70 1.39 8.20
N GLN A 36 7.95 2.28 7.54
CA GLN A 36 6.48 2.28 7.57
C GLN A 36 5.93 1.03 6.87
N PHE A 37 6.45 0.71 5.69
CA PHE A 37 6.05 -0.46 4.94
C PHE A 37 6.25 -1.76 5.73
N VAL A 38 7.41 -1.93 6.38
CA VAL A 38 7.68 -3.15 7.16
C VAL A 38 6.73 -3.25 8.35
N ALA A 39 6.46 -2.16 9.07
CA ALA A 39 5.51 -2.16 10.18
C ALA A 39 4.09 -2.53 9.72
N GLU A 40 3.58 -1.88 8.67
CA GLU A 40 2.24 -2.13 8.14
C GLU A 40 2.08 -3.56 7.59
N ALA A 41 3.11 -4.10 6.94
CA ALA A 41 3.09 -5.47 6.42
C ALA A 41 3.07 -6.51 7.54
N LEU A 42 3.84 -6.30 8.62
CA LEU A 42 3.81 -7.18 9.79
C LEU A 42 2.45 -7.11 10.50
N ASP A 43 1.91 -5.90 10.69
CA ASP A 43 0.60 -5.70 11.29
C ASP A 43 -0.52 -6.33 10.45
N PHE A 44 -0.41 -6.34 9.12
CA PHE A 44 -1.36 -7.03 8.25
C PHE A 44 -1.30 -8.56 8.39
N LEU A 45 -0.09 -9.12 8.46
CA LEU A 45 0.12 -10.58 8.54
C LEU A 45 -0.26 -11.20 9.89
N GLN A 46 -0.39 -10.39 10.93
CA GLN A 46 -0.77 -10.84 12.28
C GLN A 46 -2.29 -10.84 12.54
N ARG A 47 -3.13 -10.45 11.56
CA ARG A 47 -4.59 -10.34 11.72
C ARG A 47 -5.33 -11.66 11.52
#